data_AF-A0ABD3E014-F1
#
_entry.id   AF-A0ABD3E014-F1
#
_cell.length_a   1.000
_cell.length_b   1.000
_cell.length_c   1.000
_cell.angle_alpha   90.00
_cell.angle_beta   90.00
_cell.angle_gamma   90.00
#
_symmetry.space_group_name_H-M   'P 1'
#
loop_
_entity.id
_entity.type
_entity.pdbx_description
1 polymer ?
#
loop_
_entity_poly.entity_id
_entity_poly.type
_entity_poly.pdbx_seq_one_letter_code
_entity_poly.pdbx_strand_id
1 'polypeptide(L)'
;MYVLSPNGSLLFEPLAKPWPNKPPKCSDCGPLFLKAYEMCNVGAVIHSHEMESCLATMINPSLKEFRISHMEMIKGIQGHGYYDELVVPIIENTAHERELTQSLAEAVRLILSLFRHMLLLSERN
;
A
#
# COMPACT_ATOMS: atom_id res chain seq x y z
N MET A 1 -12.23 -17.63 0.17
CA MET A 1 -11.02 -16.80 0.02
C MET A 1 -10.59 -16.90 -1.43
N TYR A 2 -10.06 -15.82 -2.02
CA TYR A 2 -9.42 -15.88 -3.32
C TYR A 2 -7.99 -16.38 -3.17
N VAL A 3 -7.54 -17.26 -4.05
CA VAL A 3 -6.14 -17.67 -4.15
C VAL A 3 -5.68 -17.35 -5.56
N LEU A 4 -4.61 -16.57 -5.65
CA LEU A 4 -4.00 -16.14 -6.89
C LEU A 4 -2.60 -16.76 -6.99
N SER A 5 -2.18 -17.10 -8.19
CA SER A 5 -0.78 -17.43 -8.47
C SER A 5 0.09 -16.17 -8.43
N PRO A 6 1.43 -16.31 -8.40
CA PRO A 6 2.34 -15.16 -8.40
C PRO A 6 2.20 -14.21 -9.60
N ASN A 7 1.73 -14.71 -10.74
CA ASN A 7 1.44 -13.90 -11.93
C ASN A 7 0.01 -13.31 -11.94
N GLY A 8 -0.74 -13.46 -10.85
CA GLY A 8 -2.08 -12.91 -10.69
C GLY A 8 -3.23 -13.72 -11.30
N SER A 9 -2.96 -14.92 -11.84
CA SER A 9 -4.04 -15.79 -12.34
C SER A 9 -4.83 -16.43 -11.19
N LEU A 10 -6.14 -16.60 -11.38
CA LEU A 10 -7.03 -17.18 -10.38
C LEU A 10 -6.81 -18.69 -10.26
N LEU A 11 -6.41 -19.15 -9.06
CA LEU A 11 -6.28 -20.57 -8.74
C LEU A 11 -7.52 -21.11 -8.01
N PHE A 12 -8.11 -20.28 -7.15
CA PHE A 12 -9.31 -20.65 -6.39
C PHE A 12 -10.16 -19.41 -6.08
N GLU A 13 -11.47 -19.57 -6.20
CA GLU A 13 -12.45 -18.55 -5.82
C GLU A 13 -13.41 -19.06 -4.73
N PRO A 14 -13.91 -18.16 -3.85
CA PRO A 14 -14.91 -18.55 -2.87
C PRO A 14 -16.22 -18.94 -3.54
N LEU A 15 -16.89 -19.95 -2.97
CA LEU A 15 -18.21 -20.35 -3.42
C LEU A 15 -19.21 -19.18 -3.30
N ALA A 16 -19.97 -18.93 -4.37
CA ALA A 16 -21.04 -17.95 -4.32
C ALA A 16 -22.17 -18.45 -3.41
N LYS A 17 -22.69 -17.54 -2.57
CA LYS A 17 -23.93 -17.81 -1.84
C LYS A 17 -25.10 -17.84 -2.84
N PRO A 18 -26.14 -18.64 -2.59
CA PRO A 18 -27.33 -18.65 -3.44
C PRO A 18 -28.01 -17.28 -3.45
N TRP A 19 -28.89 -17.08 -4.43
CA TRP A 19 -29.71 -15.89 -4.62
C TRP A 19 -30.38 -15.45 -3.28
N PRO A 20 -30.44 -14.13 -2.97
CA PRO A 20 -30.17 -12.95 -3.80
C PRO A 20 -28.73 -12.41 -3.73
N ASN A 21 -27.80 -13.16 -3.16
CA ASN A 21 -26.44 -12.67 -2.95
C ASN A 21 -25.67 -12.59 -4.28
N LYS A 22 -24.97 -11.46 -4.51
CA LYS A 22 -24.01 -11.38 -5.61
C LYS A 22 -22.82 -12.30 -5.31
N PRO A 23 -22.21 -12.92 -6.35
CA PRO A 23 -20.94 -13.60 -6.18
C PRO A 23 -19.91 -12.66 -5.52
N PRO A 24 -19.02 -13.20 -4.69
CA PRO A 24 -17.89 -12.41 -4.20
C PRO A 24 -17.09 -11.87 -5.40
N LYS A 25 -16.41 -10.74 -5.18
CA LYS A 25 -15.44 -10.16 -6.12
C LYS A 25 -14.09 -10.12 -5.42
N CYS A 26 -13.01 -10.36 -6.16
CA CYS A 26 -11.67 -10.08 -5.66
C CYS A 26 -11.51 -8.57 -5.42
N SER A 27 -10.70 -8.18 -4.43
CA SER A 27 -10.41 -6.78 -4.14
C SER A 27 -9.76 -6.10 -5.35
N ASP A 28 -10.16 -4.85 -5.60
CA ASP A 28 -9.56 -4.01 -6.65
C ASP A 28 -8.08 -3.67 -6.34
N CYS A 29 -7.64 -3.83 -5.09
CA CYS A 29 -6.24 -3.62 -4.66
C CYS A 29 -5.32 -4.77 -5.10
N GLY A 30 -5.87 -5.87 -5.63
CA GLY A 30 -5.13 -7.07 -6.01
C GLY A 30 -3.88 -6.79 -6.88
N PRO A 31 -3.97 -5.98 -7.96
CA PRO A 31 -2.82 -5.59 -8.76
C PRO A 31 -1.74 -4.85 -7.98
N LEU A 32 -2.11 -3.98 -7.04
CA LEU A 32 -1.17 -3.23 -6.20
C LEU A 32 -0.41 -4.17 -5.26
N PHE A 33 -1.11 -5.11 -4.63
CA PHE A 33 -0.50 -6.09 -3.73
C PHE A 33 0.47 -7.00 -4.48
N LEU A 34 0.05 -7.54 -5.63
CA LEU A 34 0.92 -8.35 -6.49
C LEU A 34 2.16 -7.57 -6.92
N LYS A 35 2.02 -6.27 -7.22
CA LYS A 35 3.16 -5.42 -7.57
C LYS A 35 4.13 -5.25 -6.40
N ALA A 36 3.64 -5.09 -5.17
CA ALA A 36 4.48 -5.04 -3.99
C ALA A 36 5.22 -6.37 -3.73
N TYR A 37 4.55 -7.53 -3.91
CA TYR A 37 5.21 -8.84 -3.85
C TYR A 37 6.33 -8.96 -4.88
N GLU A 38 6.07 -8.57 -6.13
CA GLU A 38 7.03 -8.61 -7.24
C GLU A 38 8.27 -7.74 -6.97
N MET A 39 8.06 -6.50 -6.51
CA MET A 39 9.13 -5.50 -6.41
C MET A 39 9.91 -5.58 -5.10
N CYS A 40 9.26 -5.92 -4.00
CA CYS A 40 9.83 -5.82 -2.66
C CYS A 40 10.15 -7.18 -2.03
N ASN A 41 9.75 -8.29 -2.65
CA ASN A 41 9.87 -9.64 -2.08
C ASN A 41 9.30 -9.72 -0.64
N VAL A 42 8.13 -9.11 -0.42
CA VAL A 42 7.45 -9.07 0.88
C VAL A 42 6.71 -10.38 1.16
N GLY A 43 6.50 -10.67 2.45
CA GLY A 43 5.69 -11.83 2.87
C GLY A 43 4.20 -11.51 3.05
N ALA A 44 3.85 -10.23 3.21
CA ALA A 44 2.48 -9.75 3.39
C ALA A 44 2.36 -8.29 2.95
N VAL A 45 1.15 -7.88 2.56
CA VAL A 45 0.78 -6.48 2.28
C VAL A 45 -0.49 -6.16 3.06
N ILE A 46 -0.51 -5.01 3.71
CA ILE A 46 -1.67 -4.50 4.46
C ILE A 46 -2.08 -3.18 3.82
N HIS A 47 -3.39 -3.01 3.65
CA HIS A 47 -4.02 -1.79 3.16
C HIS A 47 -5.10 -1.37 4.14
N SER A 48 -5.07 -0.10 4.54
CA SER A 48 -6.04 0.47 5.49
C SER A 48 -6.44 1.88 5.06
N HIS A 49 -7.64 2.28 5.47
CA HIS A 49 -8.18 3.63 5.28
C HIS A 49 -8.35 4.30 6.65
N GLU A 50 -7.25 4.42 7.39
CA GLU A 50 -7.25 5.05 8.71
C GLU A 50 -7.42 6.57 8.60
N MET A 51 -8.15 7.16 9.55
CA MET A 51 -8.44 8.60 9.54
C MET A 51 -7.15 9.42 9.65
N GLU A 52 -6.21 8.94 10.44
CA GLU A 52 -4.89 9.53 10.65
C GLU A 52 -4.07 9.58 9.36
N SER A 53 -4.14 8.54 8.54
CA SER A 53 -3.46 8.50 7.23
C SER A 53 -4.08 9.52 6.27
N CYS A 54 -5.41 9.56 6.19
CA CYS A 54 -6.13 10.57 5.41
C CYS A 54 -5.78 11.99 5.86
N LEU A 55 -5.78 12.27 7.16
CA LEU A 55 -5.43 13.58 7.69
C LEU A 55 -3.97 13.95 7.39
N ALA A 56 -3.03 13.00 7.53
CA ALA A 56 -1.62 13.22 7.22
C ALA A 56 -1.41 13.66 5.75
N THR A 57 -2.20 13.13 4.81
CA THR A 57 -2.13 13.54 3.40
C THR A 57 -2.90 14.82 3.09
N MET A 58 -3.93 15.15 3.87
CA MET A 58 -4.78 16.33 3.63
C MET A 58 -4.27 17.60 4.31
N ILE A 59 -3.52 17.51 5.42
CA ILE A 59 -3.01 18.68 6.17
C ILE A 59 -2.25 19.65 5.27
N ASN A 60 -1.45 19.12 4.34
CA ASN A 60 -0.82 19.92 3.30
C ASN A 60 -0.91 19.21 1.94
N PRO A 61 -1.87 19.61 1.09
CA PRO A 61 -2.10 18.98 -0.20
C PRO A 61 -0.91 19.08 -1.18
N SER A 62 0.00 20.02 -0.96
CA SER A 62 1.16 20.18 -1.84
C SER A 62 2.29 19.18 -1.57
N LEU A 63 2.26 18.46 -0.44
CA LEU A 63 3.30 17.52 -0.09
C LEU A 63 3.21 16.24 -0.92
N LYS A 64 4.38 15.74 -1.30
CA LYS A 64 4.58 14.43 -1.94
C LYS A 64 5.12 13.38 -0.99
N GLU A 65 5.42 13.77 0.25
CA GLU A 65 5.98 12.90 1.27
C GLU A 65 5.50 13.36 2.65
N PHE A 66 5.19 12.39 3.50
CA PHE A 66 5.07 12.55 4.93
C PHE A 66 6.44 12.27 5.57
N ARG A 67 6.87 13.15 6.50
CA ARG A 67 8.16 13.06 7.18
C ARG A 67 7.96 13.21 8.68
N ILE A 68 8.60 12.35 9.46
CA ILE A 68 8.55 12.38 10.93
C ILE A 68 9.86 11.88 11.53
N SER A 69 10.27 12.45 12.66
CA SER A 69 11.48 12.06 13.39
C SER A 69 11.27 12.22 14.90
N HIS A 70 12.23 11.77 15.71
CA HIS A 70 12.23 11.91 17.18
C HIS A 70 11.01 11.25 17.85
N MET A 71 10.55 10.14 17.26
CA MET A 71 9.37 9.40 17.71
C MET A 71 9.75 7.96 18.03
N GLU A 72 9.52 7.50 19.26
CA GLU A 72 9.87 6.14 19.69
C GLU A 72 9.22 5.05 18.82
N MET A 73 8.02 5.31 18.29
CA MET A 73 7.27 4.38 17.44
C MET A 73 7.97 4.04 16.12
N ILE A 74 8.83 4.93 15.58
CA ILE A 74 9.49 4.68 14.29
C ILE A 74 10.53 3.56 14.38
N LYS A 75 10.98 3.20 15.58
CA LYS A 75 11.85 2.04 15.82
C LYS A 75 11.17 0.71 15.46
N GLY A 76 9.84 0.69 15.38
CA GLY A 76 9.08 -0.46 14.87
C GLY A 76 9.25 -0.66 13.37
N ILE A 77 9.77 0.35 12.65
CA ILE A 77 10.02 0.29 11.21
C ILE A 77 11.47 -0.13 10.98
N GLN A 78 11.65 -1.17 10.18
CA GLN A 78 12.98 -1.71 9.91
C GLN A 78 13.93 -0.63 9.37
N GLY A 79 15.13 -0.54 9.96
CA GLY A 79 16.17 0.40 9.54
C GLY A 79 16.08 1.80 10.16
N HIS A 80 15.20 2.02 11.15
CA HIS A 80 15.05 3.30 11.82
C HIS A 80 15.32 3.21 13.34
N GLY A 81 16.01 4.20 13.86
CA GLY A 81 16.22 4.52 15.27
C GLY A 81 15.45 5.78 15.67
N TYR A 82 15.53 6.14 16.95
CA TYR A 82 14.79 7.29 17.51
C TYR A 82 15.09 8.63 16.82
N TYR A 83 16.36 8.86 16.47
CA TYR A 83 16.83 10.11 15.83
C TYR A 83 16.73 10.08 14.30
N ASP A 84 16.34 8.95 13.71
CA ASP A 84 16.21 8.86 12.25
C ASP A 84 14.94 9.59 11.78
N GLU A 85 14.93 9.95 10.50
CA GLU A 85 13.74 10.50 9.84
C GLU A 85 13.07 9.41 9.03
N LEU A 86 11.81 9.09 9.37
CA LEU A 86 10.95 8.24 8.56
C LEU A 86 10.33 9.10 7.46
N VAL A 87 10.54 8.68 6.21
CA VAL A 87 9.97 9.31 5.01
C VAL A 87 9.02 8.33 4.34
N VAL A 88 7.79 8.78 4.10
CA VAL A 88 6.71 8.00 3.48
C VAL A 88 6.18 8.78 2.27
N PRO A 89 6.27 8.26 1.03
CA PRO A 89 5.75 8.96 -0.14
C PRO A 89 4.22 8.98 -0.15
N ILE A 90 3.67 10.06 -0.66
CA ILE A 90 2.24 10.29 -0.85
C ILE A 90 1.97 10.14 -2.34
N ILE A 91 1.08 9.21 -2.68
CA ILE A 91 0.61 9.01 -4.06
C ILE A 91 -0.75 9.68 -4.18
N GLU A 92 -0.93 10.51 -5.21
CA GLU A 92 -2.24 11.10 -5.49
C GLU A 92 -3.22 10.00 -5.89
N ASN A 93 -4.44 10.06 -5.35
CA ASN A 93 -5.44 9.05 -5.65
C ASN A 93 -5.90 9.15 -7.11
N THR A 94 -6.45 8.05 -7.62
CA THR A 94 -7.14 8.00 -8.91
C THR A 94 -8.49 7.32 -8.70
N ALA A 95 -9.45 7.57 -9.60
CA ALA A 95 -10.77 6.95 -9.50
C ALA A 95 -10.75 5.41 -9.63
N HIS A 96 -9.64 4.85 -10.12
CA HIS A 96 -9.48 3.42 -10.38
C HIS A 96 -8.14 2.92 -9.84
N GLU A 97 -8.16 2.13 -8.76
CA GLU A 97 -6.95 1.61 -8.08
C GLU A 97 -5.92 0.96 -9.01
N ARG A 98 -6.36 0.32 -10.10
CA ARG A 98 -5.47 -0.27 -11.12
C ARG A 98 -4.49 0.76 -11.72
N GLU A 99 -4.88 2.02 -11.81
CA GLU A 99 -4.10 3.13 -12.37
C GLU A 99 -2.99 3.58 -11.42
N LEU A 100 -3.08 3.23 -10.13
CA LEU A 100 -2.04 3.51 -9.13
C LEU A 100 -0.83 2.58 -9.24
N THR A 101 -0.91 1.47 -9.99
CA THR A 101 0.16 0.46 -10.06
C THR A 101 1.49 1.03 -10.52
N GLN A 102 1.46 1.98 -11.46
CA GLN A 102 2.68 2.64 -11.95
C GLN A 102 3.25 3.60 -10.90
N SER A 103 2.42 4.48 -10.34
CA SER A 103 2.81 5.42 -9.29
C SER A 103 3.37 4.69 -8.07
N LEU A 104 2.76 3.55 -7.71
CA LEU A 104 3.23 2.63 -6.67
C LEU A 104 4.64 2.13 -6.99
N ALA A 105 4.86 1.62 -8.20
CA ALA A 105 6.16 1.12 -8.61
C ALA A 105 7.23 2.23 -8.57
N GLU A 106 6.89 3.45 -8.94
CA GLU A 106 7.79 4.61 -8.87
C GLU A 106 8.11 4.98 -7.42
N ALA A 107 7.11 5.09 -6.54
CA ALA A 107 7.29 5.35 -5.11
C ALA A 107 8.16 4.29 -4.43
N VAL A 108 7.91 3.01 -4.73
CA VAL A 108 8.70 1.88 -4.22
C VAL A 108 10.15 1.96 -4.67
N ARG A 109 10.43 2.31 -5.94
CA ARG A 109 11.82 2.44 -6.42
C ARG A 109 12.57 3.56 -5.69
N LEU A 110 11.90 4.69 -5.44
CA LEU A 110 12.47 5.79 -4.68
C LEU A 110 12.80 5.36 -3.25
N ILE A 111 11.87 4.70 -2.56
CA ILE A 111 12.11 4.23 -1.20
C ILE A 111 13.14 3.11 -1.16
N LEU A 112 13.09 2.08 -2.01
CA LEU A 112 14.04 0.96 -1.96
C LEU A 112 15.49 1.40 -2.22
N SER A 113 15.70 2.54 -2.91
CA SER A 113 17.02 3.16 -3.03
C SER A 113 17.51 3.81 -1.72
N LEU A 114 16.61 4.05 -0.76
CA LEU A 114 16.84 4.77 0.49
C LEU A 114 16.65 3.88 1.75
N PHE A 115 15.61 3.05 1.83
CA PHE A 115 15.27 2.15 2.95
C PHE A 115 14.46 0.93 2.45
N ARG A 116 14.71 -0.25 3.03
CA ARG A 116 14.41 -1.50 2.32
C ARG A 116 13.03 -2.14 2.58
N HIS A 117 12.21 -1.74 3.57
CA HIS A 117 11.13 -2.66 4.01
C HIS A 117 9.78 -2.09 4.50
N MET A 118 9.37 -0.85 4.24
CA MET A 118 7.97 -0.49 4.50
C MET A 118 7.45 0.61 3.59
N LEU A 119 6.29 0.34 2.98
CA LEU A 119 5.56 1.28 2.14
C LEU A 119 4.24 1.59 2.83
N LEU A 120 4.12 2.80 3.37
CA LEU A 120 2.84 3.37 3.75
C LEU A 120 2.35 4.17 2.54
N LEU A 121 1.19 3.82 2.01
CA LEU A 121 0.50 4.60 0.99
C LEU A 121 -0.75 5.15 1.64
N SER A 122 -0.96 6.44 1.50
CA SER A 122 -2.26 7.03 1.80
C SER A 122 -2.77 7.70 0.55
N GLU A 123 -3.96 7.29 0.14
CA GLU A 123 -4.72 7.90 -0.94
C GLU A 123 -5.34 9.21 -0.44
N ARG A 124 -5.23 10.28 -1.24
CA ARG A 124 -5.94 11.53 -1.00
C ARG A 124 -7.21 11.55 -1.86
N ASN A 125 -8.38 11.54 -1.23
CA ASN A 125 -9.67 11.75 -1.91
C ASN A 125 -9.92 13.22 -2.23
#